data_AF-A0A519RGF1-F1
#
_entry.id   AF-A0A519RGF1-F1
#
_cell.length_a   1.000
_cell.length_b   1.000
_cell.length_c   1.000
_cell.angle_alpha   90.00
_cell.angle_beta   90.00
_cell.angle_gamma   90.00
#
_symmetry.space_group_name_H-M   'P 1'
#
loop_
_entity.id
_entity.type
_entity.pdbx_description
1 polymer ?
#
loop_
_entity_poly.entity_id
_entity_poly.type
_entity_poly.pdbx_seq_one_letter_code
_entity_poly.pdbx_strand_id
1 'polypeptide(L)' 'MDTNKPLPILDAAQIRVLGALMEKAKTTPDYYPMTMNGLVSACNQKTSRKPVV' A
#
# COMPACT_ATOMS: atom_id res chain seq x y z
N MET A 1 16.14 -13.85 19.22
CA MET A 1 15.15 -13.58 20.28
C MET A 1 13.83 -13.34 19.59
N ASP A 2 13.11 -14.42 19.33
CA ASP A 2 11.84 -14.39 18.64
C ASP A 2 10.79 -13.79 19.58
N THR A 3 10.52 -12.51 19.40
CA THR A 3 9.42 -11.84 20.07
C THR A 3 8.16 -12.24 19.33
N ASN A 4 7.40 -13.16 19.92
CA ASN A 4 6.06 -13.53 19.47
C ASN A 4 5.13 -12.30 19.58
N LYS A 5 5.27 -11.35 18.65
CA LYS A 5 4.48 -10.13 18.55
C LYS A 5 3.30 -10.42 17.63
N PRO A 6 2.06 -10.26 18.10
CA PRO A 6 0.89 -10.47 17.25
C PRO A 6 0.95 -9.50 16.07
N LEU A 7 0.51 -9.98 14.89
CA LEU A 7 0.44 -9.15 13.70
C LEU A 7 -0.51 -7.96 13.95
N PRO A 8 -0.16 -6.75 13.47
CA PRO A 8 -1.04 -5.60 13.60
C PRO A 8 -2.32 -5.83 12.79
N ILE A 9 -3.47 -5.57 13.42
CA ILE A 9 -4.74 -5.48 12.71
C ILE A 9 -4.79 -4.09 12.08
N LEU A 10 -4.82 -4.05 10.75
CA LEU A 10 -4.84 -2.82 9.98
C LEU A 10 -6.27 -2.42 9.65
N ASP A 11 -6.56 -1.12 9.68
CA ASP A 11 -7.82 -0.59 9.16
C ASP A 11 -7.85 -0.61 7.61
N ALA A 12 -9.01 -0.32 7.02
CA ALA A 12 -9.18 -0.38 5.57
C ALA A 12 -8.24 0.58 4.79
N ALA A 13 -7.92 1.74 5.35
CA ALA A 13 -7.02 2.71 4.72
C ALA A 13 -5.56 2.27 4.84
N GLN A 14 -5.16 1.74 5.99
CA GLN A 14 -3.82 1.18 6.22
C GLN A 14 -3.55 -0.03 5.32
N ILE A 15 -4.53 -0.93 5.17
CA ILE A 15 -4.45 -2.06 4.22
C ILE A 15 -4.26 -1.54 2.80
N ARG A 16 -5.01 -0.48 2.41
CA ARG A 16 -4.90 0.13 1.08
C ARG A 16 -3.50 0.69 0.83
N VAL A 17 -2.97 1.45 1.78
CA VAL A 17 -1.63 2.04 1.69
C VAL A 17 -0.57 0.95 1.56
N LEU A 18 -0.63 -0.08 2.40
CA LEU A 18 0.30 -1.20 2.35
C LEU A 18 0.24 -1.93 1.00
N GLY A 19 -0.97 -2.23 0.52
CA GLY A 19 -1.18 -2.87 -0.78
C GLY A 19 -0.67 -2.03 -1.95
N ALA A 20 -0.88 -0.70 -1.92
CA ALA A 20 -0.37 0.20 -2.95
C ALA A 20 1.16 0.23 -2.98
N LEU A 21 1.83 0.26 -1.81
CA LEU A 21 3.28 0.18 -1.73
C LEU A 21 3.81 -1.16 -2.26
N MET A 22 3.21 -2.28 -1.87
CA MET A 22 3.60 -3.61 -2.33
C MET A 22 3.43 -3.78 -3.85
N GLU A 23 2.31 -3.32 -4.40
CA GLU A 23 2.04 -3.35 -5.84
C GLU A 23 3.10 -2.54 -6.60
N LYS A 24 3.37 -1.32 -6.17
CA LYS A 24 4.27 -0.40 -6.89
C LYS A 24 5.74 -0.72 -6.71
N ALA A 25 6.14 -1.30 -5.57
CA ALA A 25 7.46 -1.87 -5.41
C ALA A 25 7.74 -3.00 -6.42
N LYS A 26 6.72 -3.79 -6.77
CA LYS A 26 6.88 -4.91 -7.73
C LYS A 26 6.68 -4.50 -9.19
N THR A 27 5.69 -3.67 -9.47
CA THR A 27 5.27 -3.34 -10.85
C THR A 27 5.96 -2.11 -11.40
N THR A 28 6.40 -1.19 -10.54
CA THR A 28 7.06 0.06 -10.92
C THR A 28 8.28 0.33 -10.00
N PRO A 29 9.28 -0.57 -9.97
CA PRO A 29 10.40 -0.49 -9.04
C PRO A 29 11.22 0.80 -9.21
N ASP A 30 11.34 1.32 -10.43
CA ASP A 30 12.10 2.54 -10.73
C ASP A 30 11.51 3.79 -10.07
N TYR A 31 10.21 3.76 -9.75
CA TYR A 31 9.49 4.86 -9.08
C TYR A 31 9.30 4.60 -7.58
N TYR A 32 9.92 3.56 -7.04
CA TYR A 32 9.89 3.24 -5.63
C TYR A 32 11.22 3.65 -4.95
N PRO A 33 11.19 4.34 -3.78
CA PRO A 33 10.02 4.76 -3.03
C PRO A 33 9.30 5.96 -3.67
N MET A 34 7.97 5.96 -3.56
CA MET A 34 7.11 7.01 -4.12
C MET A 34 6.98 8.21 -3.18
N THR A 35 6.67 9.37 -3.74
CA THR A 35 6.27 10.56 -2.95
C THR A 35 4.89 10.36 -2.31
N MET A 36 4.57 11.15 -1.28
CA MET A 36 3.25 11.11 -0.64
C MET A 36 2.10 11.31 -1.64
N ASN A 37 2.25 12.23 -2.60
CA ASN A 37 1.24 12.46 -3.63
C ASN A 37 1.11 11.27 -4.59
N GLY A 38 2.23 10.62 -4.92
CA GLY A 38 2.24 9.39 -5.71
C GLY A 38 1.51 8.24 -5.01
N LEU A 39 1.72 8.11 -3.70
CA LEU A 39 1.04 7.12 -2.87
C LEU A 39 -0.48 7.37 -2.79
N VAL A 40 -0.90 8.62 -2.57
CA VAL A 40 -2.33 9.00 -2.60
C VAL A 40 -2.96 8.67 -3.94
N SER A 41 -2.26 8.99 -5.04
CA SER A 41 -2.72 8.67 -6.39
C SER A 41 -2.85 7.17 -6.62
N ALA A 42 -1.91 6.36 -6.10
CA ALA A 42 -1.97 4.91 -6.16
C ALA A 42 -3.12 4.33 -5.30
N CYS A 43 -3.41 4.91 -4.12
CA CYS A 43 -4.52 4.49 -3.28
C CYS A 43 -5.88 4.71 -3.94
N ASN A 44 -6.03 5.80 -4.70
CA ASN A 44 -7.26 6.25 -5.35
C ASN A 44 -7.35 5.83 -6.84
N GLN A 45 -6.52 4.87 -7.27
CA GLN A 45 -6.54 4.37 -8.65
C GLN A 45 -7.91 3.74 -8.97
N LYS A 46 -8.51 4.11 -10.10
CA LYS A 46 -9.83 3.58 -10.54
C LYS A 46 -9.80 2.08 -10.88
N THR A 47 -8.62 1.57 -11.24
CA THR A 47 -8.38 0.17 -11.58
C THR A 47 -7.61 -0.53 -10.47
N SER A 48 -7.77 -1.84 -10.36
CA SER A 48 -7.08 -2.66 -9.34
C SER A 48 -7.34 -2.24 -7.89
N ARG A 49 -8.48 -1.60 -7.62
CA ARG A 49 -8.93 -1.22 -6.27
C ARG A 49 -10.37 -1.68 -6.05
N LYS A 50 -10.63 -2.23 -4.86
CA LYS A 50 -11.98 -2.60 -4.41
C LYS A 50 -12.09 -2.34 -2.90
N PRO A 51 -12.99 -1.46 -2.44
CA PRO A 51 -13.76 -0.50 -3.23
C PRO A 51 -12.85 0.56 -3.88
N VAL A 52 -13.36 1.20 -4.92
CA VAL A 52 -12.79 2.45 -5.41
C VAL A 52 -13.19 3.56 -4.43
N VAL A 53 -12.25 4.44 -4.09
CA VAL A 53 -12.42 5.59 -3.19
C VAL A 53 -12.29 6.89 -3.96
#